data_AF-A0A838UH52-F1
#
_entry.id   AF-A0A838UH52-F1
#
_cell.length_a   1.000
_cell.length_b   1.000
_cell.length_c   1.000
_cell.angle_alpha   90.00
_cell.angle_beta   90.00
_cell.angle_gamma   90.00
#
_symmetry.space_group_name_H-M   'P 1'
#
loop_
_entity.id
_entity.type
_entity.pdbx_description
1 polymer ?
#
loop_
_entity_poly.entity_id
_entity_poly.type
_entity_poly.pdbx_seq_one_letter_code
_entity_poly.pdbx_strand_id
1 'polypeptide(L)'
;AGLRVGRTSLRPRAVDAAAAGPRKDDRRLHTDAFPSQPTRGWRILRVFSNIDPAGEPRVWQIGESFEAYARRWVAKTRRMAPLEAWLLHRLGITKSRRSEYDAVMLALHDHAKLDDAYQATAPRREMRFPAASSWVVFTDAVVHAAVSGRYALEQTFYVPPSSLACEAVSPLRILERLTVRPLC
;
A
#
# COMPACT_ATOMS: atom_id res chain seq x y z
N ALA A 1 10.83 -17.96 12.07
CA ALA A 1 9.78 -17.04 11.59
C ALA A 1 10.19 -15.64 11.99
N GLY A 2 10.26 -14.69 11.06
CA GLY A 2 10.84 -13.39 11.37
C GLY A 2 10.58 -12.35 10.29
N LEU A 3 10.78 -11.09 10.69
CA LEU A 3 10.84 -9.91 9.83
C LEU A 3 11.78 -10.18 8.66
N ARG A 4 11.33 -9.97 7.42
CA ARG A 4 12.18 -10.07 6.23
C ARG A 4 12.50 -8.68 5.71
N VAL A 5 13.78 -8.37 5.56
CA VAL A 5 14.22 -7.11 4.98
C VAL A 5 13.86 -7.09 3.49
N GLY A 6 13.17 -6.03 3.08
CA GLY A 6 12.83 -5.72 1.70
C GLY A 6 13.80 -4.71 1.09
N ARG A 7 13.32 -3.97 0.08
CA ARG A 7 14.13 -2.96 -0.60
C ARG A 7 14.28 -1.69 0.23
N THR A 8 15.43 -1.06 0.10
CA THR A 8 15.69 0.32 0.49
C THR A 8 15.49 1.23 -0.72
N SER A 9 14.89 2.40 -0.50
CA SER A 9 14.63 3.38 -1.54
C SER A 9 15.03 4.76 -1.06
N LEU A 10 15.75 5.49 -1.92
CA LEU A 10 15.95 6.93 -1.80
C LEU A 10 15.00 7.62 -2.78
N ARG A 11 14.18 8.53 -2.27
CA ARG A 11 13.26 9.36 -3.05
C ARG A 11 13.78 10.80 -3.09
N PRO A 12 14.71 11.15 -4.00
CA PRO A 12 15.34 12.47 -4.02
C PRO A 12 14.46 13.55 -4.66
N ARG A 13 13.53 13.15 -5.53
CA ARG A 13 12.65 14.07 -6.25
C ARG A 13 11.55 14.60 -5.35
N ALA A 14 11.12 15.82 -5.64
CA ALA A 14 9.94 16.39 -5.04
C ALA A 14 8.69 15.60 -5.47
N VAL A 15 7.79 15.44 -4.50
CA VAL A 15 6.56 14.64 -4.64
C VAL A 15 5.57 15.26 -5.62
N ASP A 16 5.63 16.58 -5.82
CA ASP A 16 4.83 17.35 -6.77
C ASP A 16 5.23 17.15 -8.24
N ALA A 17 6.34 16.44 -8.50
CA ALA A 17 6.73 16.08 -9.85
C ALA A 17 5.63 15.30 -10.59
N ALA A 18 5.47 15.57 -11.89
CA ALA A 18 4.41 14.97 -12.69
C ALA A 18 4.46 13.43 -12.64
N ALA A 19 3.34 12.82 -12.24
CA ALA A 19 3.19 11.38 -12.23
C ALA A 19 2.97 10.84 -13.66
N ALA A 20 3.44 9.62 -13.91
CA ALA A 20 3.25 8.94 -15.20
C ALA A 20 1.78 8.51 -15.47
N GLY A 21 0.89 8.67 -14.49
CA GLY A 21 -0.55 8.40 -14.60
C GLY A 21 -1.20 8.17 -13.23
N PRO A 22 -2.55 8.15 -13.15
CA PRO A 22 -3.27 8.12 -11.87
C PRO A 22 -2.91 6.94 -10.97
N ARG A 23 -2.71 5.75 -11.54
CA ARG A 23 -2.32 4.54 -10.77
C ARG A 23 -0.92 4.63 -10.16
N LYS A 24 -0.04 5.44 -10.75
CA LYS A 24 1.34 5.66 -10.28
C LYS A 24 1.49 6.98 -9.52
N ASP A 25 0.40 7.72 -9.34
CA ASP A 25 0.39 8.98 -8.60
C ASP A 25 0.26 8.68 -7.11
N ASP A 26 1.36 8.84 -6.37
CA ASP A 26 1.42 8.62 -4.92
C ASP A 26 0.78 9.78 -4.11
N ARG A 27 0.34 10.85 -4.79
CA ARG A 27 -0.45 11.94 -4.20
C ARG A 27 -1.92 11.60 -4.05
N ARG A 28 -2.36 10.50 -4.68
CA ARG A 28 -3.72 9.96 -4.52
C ARG A 28 -3.75 8.97 -3.35
N LEU A 29 -4.80 9.03 -2.53
CA LEU A 29 -4.99 8.14 -1.38
C LEU A 29 -5.02 6.67 -1.83
N HIS A 30 -4.18 5.85 -1.21
CA HIS A 30 -4.06 4.42 -1.52
C HIS A 30 -3.52 3.62 -0.35
N THR A 31 -3.66 2.30 -0.43
CA THR A 31 -2.88 1.33 0.32
C THR A 31 -1.86 0.69 -0.62
N ASP A 32 -0.66 0.38 -0.14
CA ASP A 32 0.37 -0.22 -0.98
C ASP A 32 -0.04 -1.60 -1.50
N ALA A 33 0.01 -1.75 -2.82
CA ALA A 33 -0.11 -3.03 -3.52
C ALA A 33 0.78 -2.99 -4.77
N PHE A 34 1.63 -4.01 -4.95
CA PHE A 34 2.60 -4.03 -6.05
C PHE A 34 2.23 -5.08 -7.10
N PRO A 35 2.00 -4.69 -8.37
CA PRO A 35 1.55 -5.63 -9.38
C PRO A 35 2.57 -6.75 -9.66
N SER A 36 3.87 -6.45 -9.58
CA SER A 36 4.96 -7.39 -9.87
C SER A 36 5.55 -8.07 -8.64
N GLN A 37 5.17 -7.65 -7.42
CA GLN A 37 5.70 -8.18 -6.15
C GLN A 37 4.55 -8.59 -5.23
N PRO A 38 3.91 -9.73 -5.49
CA PRO A 38 2.86 -10.25 -4.63
C PRO A 38 3.40 -10.55 -3.23
N THR A 39 2.63 -10.18 -2.22
CA THR A 39 2.97 -10.33 -0.80
C THR A 39 2.41 -11.61 -0.20
N ARG A 40 1.36 -12.20 -0.82
CA ARG A 40 0.68 -13.40 -0.35
C ARG A 40 0.25 -13.30 1.12
N GLY A 41 -0.29 -12.15 1.49
CA GLY A 41 -0.78 -11.87 2.83
C GLY A 41 0.27 -11.35 3.81
N TRP A 42 1.56 -11.36 3.44
CA TRP A 42 2.59 -10.73 4.29
C TRP A 42 2.39 -9.22 4.35
N ARG A 43 2.57 -8.68 5.55
CA ARG A 43 2.41 -7.26 5.81
C ARG A 43 3.54 -6.45 5.21
N ILE A 44 3.23 -5.25 4.72
CA ILE A 44 4.23 -4.29 4.23
C ILE A 44 4.46 -3.24 5.32
N LEU A 45 5.53 -3.43 6.10
CA LEU A 45 5.99 -2.45 7.09
C LEU A 45 7.04 -1.55 6.45
N ARG A 46 6.85 -0.24 6.51
CA ARG A 46 7.82 0.73 6.01
C ARG A 46 8.29 1.64 7.11
N VAL A 47 9.60 1.85 7.15
CA VAL A 47 10.26 2.88 7.94
C VAL A 47 10.67 3.98 6.99
N PHE A 48 10.25 5.20 7.28
CA PHE A 48 10.61 6.37 6.50
C PHE A 48 11.43 7.33 7.35
N SER A 49 12.35 8.04 6.70
CA SER A 49 13.09 9.14 7.30
C SER A 49 13.05 10.33 6.35
N ASN A 50 12.63 11.48 6.86
CA ASN A 50 12.73 12.74 6.12
C ASN A 50 14.17 13.26 6.27
N ILE A 51 14.90 13.31 5.16
CA ILE A 51 16.29 13.73 5.12
C ILE A 51 16.46 15.00 4.26
N ASP A 52 15.42 15.82 4.17
CA ASP A 52 15.49 17.09 3.46
C ASP A 52 16.56 18.01 4.07
N PRO A 53 17.61 18.40 3.30
CA PRO A 53 18.71 19.22 3.82
C PRO A 53 18.31 20.68 4.05
N ALA A 54 17.20 21.15 3.47
CA ALA A 54 16.69 22.50 3.65
C ALA A 54 15.68 22.61 4.79
N GLY A 55 15.41 21.52 5.52
CA GLY A 55 14.47 21.54 6.65
C GLY A 55 13.00 21.40 6.28
N GLU A 56 12.68 21.13 5.01
CA GLU A 56 11.29 21.04 4.55
C GLU A 56 10.56 19.80 5.09
N PRO A 57 9.29 19.93 5.51
CA PRO A 57 8.52 18.79 5.97
C PRO A 57 8.07 17.89 4.81
N ARG A 58 8.00 16.59 5.08
CA ARG A 58 7.29 15.63 4.23
C ARG A 58 5.83 15.62 4.66
N VAL A 59 4.92 16.02 3.77
CA VAL A 59 3.50 16.11 4.10
C VAL A 59 2.75 14.93 3.52
N TRP A 60 2.03 14.22 4.39
CA TRP A 60 1.14 13.13 4.02
C TRP A 60 -0.31 13.49 4.32
N GLN A 61 -1.22 12.91 3.55
CA GLN A 61 -2.62 12.79 3.91
C GLN A 61 -2.89 11.34 4.33
N ILE A 62 -3.44 11.17 5.52
CA ILE A 62 -3.84 9.87 6.07
C ILE A 62 -5.36 9.77 5.95
N GLY A 63 -5.82 8.71 5.28
CA GLY A 63 -7.23 8.49 4.99
C GLY A 63 -8.02 7.82 6.11
N GLU A 64 -9.17 7.27 5.74
CA GLU A 64 -10.02 6.44 6.60
C GLU A 64 -9.38 5.10 7.00
N SER A 65 -10.05 4.34 7.87
CA SER A 65 -9.58 3.01 8.27
C SER A 65 -9.56 2.03 7.09
N PHE A 66 -8.66 1.04 7.15
CA PHE A 66 -8.55 0.02 6.10
C PHE A 66 -9.89 -0.69 5.82
N GLU A 67 -10.65 -1.02 6.87
CA GLU A 67 -11.92 -1.73 6.69
C GLU A 67 -12.97 -0.86 5.99
N ALA A 68 -13.07 0.42 6.34
CA ALA A 68 -13.97 1.36 5.68
C ALA A 68 -13.57 1.55 4.20
N TYR A 69 -12.27 1.73 3.96
CA TYR A 69 -11.69 1.78 2.63
C TYR A 69 -12.01 0.54 1.79
N ALA A 70 -11.77 -0.66 2.34
CA ALA A 70 -11.99 -1.92 1.65
C ALA A 70 -13.47 -2.13 1.31
N ARG A 71 -14.40 -1.81 2.23
CA ARG A 71 -15.85 -2.00 2.03
C ARG A 71 -16.38 -1.28 0.78
N ARG A 72 -15.77 -0.17 0.36
CA ARG A 72 -16.20 0.60 -0.81
C ARG A 72 -16.05 -0.14 -2.14
N TRP A 73 -14.99 -0.94 -2.29
CA TRP A 73 -14.65 -1.58 -3.56
C TRP A 73 -14.50 -3.09 -3.50
N VAL A 74 -14.48 -3.72 -2.32
CA VAL A 74 -14.30 -5.17 -2.20
C VAL A 74 -15.36 -5.96 -2.98
N ALA A 75 -16.61 -5.48 -3.00
CA ALA A 75 -17.69 -6.10 -3.78
C ALA A 75 -17.51 -5.96 -5.31
N LYS A 76 -16.72 -4.99 -5.77
CA LYS A 76 -16.38 -4.77 -7.18
C LYS A 76 -15.15 -5.56 -7.64
N THR A 77 -14.47 -6.23 -6.70
CA THR A 77 -13.26 -7.01 -7.03
C THR A 77 -13.63 -8.29 -7.76
N ARG A 78 -12.85 -8.63 -8.79
CA ARG A 78 -13.02 -9.88 -9.54
C ARG A 78 -12.31 -11.02 -8.81
N ARG A 79 -12.89 -12.22 -8.84
CA ARG A 79 -12.15 -13.44 -8.50
C ARG A 79 -11.04 -13.69 -9.52
N MET A 80 -9.87 -14.09 -9.03
CA MET A 80 -8.75 -14.43 -9.90
C MET A 80 -9.06 -15.74 -10.62
N ALA A 81 -8.76 -15.82 -11.93
CA ALA A 81 -9.01 -17.06 -12.65
C ALA A 81 -7.98 -18.16 -12.24
N PRO A 82 -8.35 -19.46 -12.23
CA PRO A 82 -7.50 -20.54 -11.71
C PRO A 82 -6.10 -20.63 -12.34
N LEU A 83 -5.95 -20.24 -13.61
CA LEU A 83 -4.68 -20.27 -14.35
C LEU A 83 -3.99 -18.91 -14.44
N GLU A 84 -4.64 -17.83 -14.00
CA GLU A 84 -4.12 -16.47 -14.12
C GLU A 84 -2.82 -16.29 -13.34
N ALA A 85 -2.79 -16.72 -12.07
CA ALA A 85 -1.58 -16.65 -11.24
C ALA A 85 -0.42 -17.47 -11.82
N TRP A 86 -0.72 -18.63 -12.42
CA TRP A 86 0.28 -19.46 -13.08
C TRP A 86 0.83 -18.77 -14.34
N LEU A 87 -0.04 -18.23 -15.19
CA LEU A 87 0.34 -17.56 -16.43
C LEU A 87 1.16 -16.29 -16.14
N LEU A 88 0.71 -15.44 -15.22
CA LEU A 88 1.43 -14.22 -14.81
C LEU A 88 2.82 -14.53 -14.26
N HIS A 89 2.99 -15.65 -13.56
CA HIS A 89 4.29 -16.06 -13.05
C HIS A 89 5.16 -16.65 -14.16
N ARG A 90 4.59 -17.51 -15.03
CA ARG A 90 5.30 -18.16 -16.12
C ARG A 90 5.81 -17.15 -17.16
N LEU A 91 5.04 -16.09 -17.41
CA LEU A 91 5.42 -14.98 -18.30
C LEU A 91 6.38 -13.98 -17.63
N GLY A 92 6.80 -14.19 -16.38
CA GLY A 92 7.74 -13.30 -15.69
C GLY A 92 7.18 -11.92 -15.29
N ILE A 93 5.87 -11.70 -15.46
CA ILE A 93 5.18 -10.46 -15.09
C ILE A 93 5.19 -10.29 -13.56
N THR A 94 5.08 -11.40 -12.83
CA THR A 94 5.10 -11.44 -11.36
C THR A 94 6.28 -12.28 -10.86
N LYS A 95 7.01 -11.75 -9.87
CA LYS A 95 8.18 -12.44 -9.29
C LYS A 95 7.83 -13.74 -8.55
N SER A 96 6.57 -13.87 -8.12
CA SER A 96 6.02 -15.06 -7.50
C SER A 96 4.57 -15.24 -7.95
N ARG A 97 3.98 -16.41 -7.69
CA ARG A 97 2.54 -16.61 -7.90
C ARG A 97 1.75 -15.59 -7.07
N ARG A 98 0.86 -14.85 -7.74
CA ARG A 98 -0.08 -13.91 -7.12
C ARG A 98 -1.15 -14.69 -6.36
N SER A 99 -1.51 -14.29 -5.13
CA SER A 99 -2.66 -14.86 -4.43
C SER A 99 -3.95 -14.08 -4.74
N GLU A 100 -5.12 -14.62 -4.35
CA GLU A 100 -6.37 -13.85 -4.43
C GLU A 100 -6.30 -12.58 -3.56
N TYR A 101 -5.68 -12.65 -2.38
CA TYR A 101 -5.41 -11.47 -1.55
C TYR A 101 -4.66 -10.38 -2.33
N ASP A 102 -3.58 -10.72 -3.03
CA ASP A 102 -2.80 -9.75 -3.79
C ASP A 102 -3.61 -9.14 -4.94
N ALA A 103 -4.47 -9.93 -5.58
CA ALA A 103 -5.38 -9.45 -6.63
C ALA A 103 -6.42 -8.47 -6.08
N VAL A 104 -7.02 -8.78 -4.92
CA VAL A 104 -7.98 -7.90 -4.23
C VAL A 104 -7.30 -6.61 -3.80
N MET A 105 -6.14 -6.68 -3.14
CA MET A 105 -5.37 -5.49 -2.73
C MET A 105 -5.01 -4.58 -3.90
N LEU A 106 -4.58 -5.17 -5.03
CA LEU A 106 -4.27 -4.41 -6.24
C LEU A 106 -5.52 -3.74 -6.83
N ALA A 107 -6.66 -4.44 -6.83
CA ALA A 107 -7.92 -3.87 -7.29
C ALA A 107 -8.39 -2.72 -6.38
N LEU A 108 -8.28 -2.83 -5.05
CA LEU A 108 -8.58 -1.74 -4.12
C LEU A 108 -7.68 -0.52 -4.39
N HIS A 109 -6.37 -0.74 -4.50
CA HIS A 109 -5.40 0.30 -4.85
C HIS A 109 -5.78 1.03 -6.14
N ASP A 110 -6.05 0.29 -7.22
CA ASP A 110 -6.36 0.86 -8.51
C ASP A 110 -7.72 1.58 -8.52
N HIS A 111 -8.75 1.00 -7.89
CA HIS A 111 -10.05 1.65 -7.78
C HIS A 111 -9.97 2.97 -7.01
N ALA A 112 -9.29 2.99 -5.86
CA ALA A 112 -9.14 4.21 -5.08
C ALA A 112 -8.37 5.29 -5.84
N LYS A 113 -7.27 4.92 -6.53
CA LYS A 113 -6.50 5.88 -7.34
C LYS A 113 -7.25 6.36 -8.58
N LEU A 114 -8.22 5.62 -9.11
CA LEU A 114 -9.00 6.03 -10.30
C LEU A 114 -10.31 6.76 -9.97
N ASP A 115 -10.79 6.67 -8.73
CA ASP A 115 -12.05 7.26 -8.30
C ASP A 115 -11.86 8.72 -7.86
N ASP A 116 -12.07 9.67 -8.77
CA ASP A 116 -11.89 11.10 -8.50
C ASP A 116 -12.89 11.62 -7.44
N ALA A 117 -14.10 11.05 -7.37
CA ALA A 117 -15.09 11.43 -6.36
C ALA A 117 -14.62 11.02 -4.95
N TYR A 118 -14.05 9.82 -4.83
CA TYR A 118 -13.38 9.39 -3.60
C TYR A 118 -12.19 10.29 -3.28
N GLN A 119 -11.31 10.56 -4.24
CA GLN A 119 -10.13 11.41 -4.02
C GLN A 119 -10.49 12.85 -3.63
N ALA A 120 -11.68 13.34 -3.99
CA ALA A 120 -12.17 14.65 -3.58
C ALA A 120 -12.80 14.65 -2.17
N THR A 121 -13.59 13.62 -1.84
CA THR A 121 -14.47 13.63 -0.66
C THR A 121 -14.00 12.78 0.51
N ALA A 122 -12.99 11.92 0.32
CA ALA A 122 -12.53 11.01 1.34
C ALA A 122 -12.07 11.76 2.62
N PRO A 123 -12.43 11.25 3.81
CA PRO A 123 -11.89 11.76 5.07
C PRO A 123 -10.37 11.68 5.03
N ARG A 124 -9.71 12.80 5.31
CA ARG A 124 -8.26 12.88 5.34
C ARG A 124 -7.78 13.75 6.47
N ARG A 125 -6.69 13.33 7.09
CA ARG A 125 -5.93 14.12 8.06
C ARG A 125 -4.55 14.40 7.49
N GLU A 126 -4.17 15.66 7.48
CA GLU A 126 -2.80 16.03 7.16
C GLU A 126 -1.85 15.66 8.30
N MET A 127 -0.73 15.05 7.95
CA MET A 127 0.37 14.75 8.85
C MET A 127 1.65 15.32 8.26
N ARG A 128 2.30 16.21 9.01
CA ARG A 128 3.56 16.85 8.59
C ARG A 128 4.69 16.19 9.36
N PHE A 129 5.60 15.54 8.64
CA PHE A 129 6.79 14.92 9.20
C PHE A 129 7.98 15.88 9.04
N PRO A 130 8.51 16.48 10.12
CA PRO A 130 9.63 17.42 10.04
C PRO A 130 10.88 16.80 9.42
N ALA A 131 11.80 17.62 8.93
CA ALA A 131 13.13 17.14 8.56
C ALA A 131 13.83 16.46 9.76
N ALA A 132 14.67 15.47 9.49
CA ALA A 132 15.32 14.61 10.47
C ALA A 132 14.38 13.78 11.37
N SER A 133 13.08 13.73 11.06
CA SER A 133 12.15 12.80 11.73
C SER A 133 12.07 11.46 11.00
N SER A 134 11.70 10.42 11.75
CA SER A 134 11.39 9.10 11.21
C SER A 134 10.03 8.62 11.68
N TRP A 135 9.34 7.85 10.83
CA TRP A 135 8.06 7.25 11.16
C TRP A 135 7.96 5.83 10.61
N VAL A 136 7.09 5.05 11.23
CA VAL A 136 6.88 3.64 10.90
C VAL A 136 5.40 3.42 10.62
N VAL A 137 5.10 2.71 9.54
CA VAL A 137 3.72 2.51 9.10
C VAL A 137 3.57 1.20 8.35
N PHE A 138 2.46 0.51 8.60
CA PHE A 138 1.98 -0.56 7.74
C PHE A 138 1.24 0.04 6.54
N THR A 139 1.94 0.22 5.44
CA THR A 139 1.41 0.94 4.27
C THR A 139 0.39 0.14 3.47
N ASP A 140 0.30 -1.16 3.72
CA ASP A 140 -0.76 -2.03 3.22
C ASP A 140 -2.10 -1.87 3.97
N ALA A 141 -2.10 -1.22 5.13
CA ALA A 141 -3.30 -0.99 5.94
C ALA A 141 -3.65 0.48 6.07
N VAL A 142 -2.65 1.35 6.25
CA VAL A 142 -2.89 2.78 6.37
C VAL A 142 -3.11 3.36 4.97
N VAL A 143 -4.32 3.87 4.74
CA VAL A 143 -4.61 4.65 3.53
C VAL A 143 -3.81 5.95 3.60
N HIS A 144 -2.93 6.18 2.64
CA HIS A 144 -2.03 7.32 2.65
C HIS A 144 -1.82 7.92 1.27
N ALA A 145 -1.40 9.17 1.25
CA ALA A 145 -0.92 9.89 0.08
C ALA A 145 0.23 10.80 0.50
N ALA A 146 1.34 10.78 -0.23
CA ALA A 146 2.39 11.78 -0.05
C ALA A 146 2.04 12.97 -0.94
N VAL A 147 1.77 14.15 -0.36
CA VAL A 147 1.31 15.31 -1.13
C VAL A 147 2.42 16.32 -1.43
N SER A 148 3.42 16.43 -0.55
CA SER A 148 4.58 17.29 -0.78
C SER A 148 5.82 16.82 0.00
N GLY A 149 6.93 17.51 -0.26
CA GLY A 149 8.26 17.22 0.27
C GLY A 149 9.14 16.52 -0.76
N ARG A 150 10.42 16.43 -0.44
CA ARG A 150 11.47 15.77 -1.24
C ARG A 150 12.40 15.02 -0.29
N TYR A 151 13.42 14.35 -0.81
CA TYR A 151 14.44 13.65 -0.02
C TYR A 151 13.91 12.81 1.15
N ALA A 152 13.35 11.63 0.86
CA ALA A 152 13.07 10.64 1.89
C ALA A 152 13.81 9.34 1.66
N LEU A 153 14.27 8.74 2.77
CA LEU A 153 14.68 7.35 2.82
C LEU A 153 13.47 6.50 3.21
N GLU A 154 13.38 5.33 2.59
CA GLU A 154 12.35 4.33 2.88
C GLU A 154 13.01 2.95 2.95
N GLN A 155 12.74 2.23 4.04
CA GLN A 155 13.10 0.83 4.18
C GLN A 155 11.83 0.00 4.29
N THR A 156 11.65 -0.96 3.37
CA THR A 156 10.55 -1.92 3.44
C THR A 156 10.97 -3.16 4.24
N PHE A 157 10.05 -3.68 5.03
CA PHE A 157 10.13 -4.98 5.69
C PHE A 157 8.82 -5.75 5.47
N TYR A 158 8.93 -7.07 5.37
CA TYR A 158 7.78 -7.96 5.27
C TYR A 158 7.59 -8.72 6.59
N VAL A 159 6.38 -8.64 7.16
CA VAL A 159 6.02 -9.28 8.43
C VAL A 159 4.93 -10.33 8.18
N PRO A 160 5.11 -11.60 8.59
CA PRO A 160 4.05 -12.59 8.45
C PRO A 160 2.88 -12.25 9.39
N PRO A 161 1.61 -12.42 8.98
CA PRO A 161 0.45 -12.11 9.83
C PRO A 161 0.44 -12.83 11.17
N SER A 162 0.94 -14.07 11.21
CA SER A 162 1.05 -14.89 12.42
C SER A 162 2.05 -14.36 13.45
N SER A 163 2.85 -13.34 13.12
CA SER A 163 3.75 -12.65 14.07
C SER A 163 3.16 -11.34 14.59
N LEU A 164 1.93 -10.98 14.21
CA LEU A 164 1.24 -9.81 14.74
C LEU A 164 0.64 -10.14 16.11
N ALA A 165 0.72 -9.19 17.06
CA ALA A 165 0.03 -9.31 18.35
C ALA A 165 -1.49 -9.47 18.18
N CYS A 166 -2.06 -8.87 17.13
CA CYS A 166 -3.44 -9.08 16.71
C CYS A 166 -3.48 -9.36 15.22
N GLU A 167 -3.63 -10.63 14.84
CA GLU A 167 -3.71 -11.04 13.43
C GLU A 167 -5.02 -10.57 12.77
N ALA A 168 -6.10 -10.45 13.56
CA ALA A 168 -7.44 -10.10 13.10
C ALA A 168 -7.55 -8.70 12.48
N VAL A 169 -6.62 -7.80 12.80
CA VAL A 169 -6.55 -6.43 12.22
C VAL A 169 -5.70 -6.36 10.95
N SER A 170 -5.11 -7.47 10.51
CA SER A 170 -4.38 -7.49 9.23
C SER A 170 -5.35 -7.30 8.05
N PRO A 171 -4.91 -6.61 6.97
CA PRO A 171 -5.67 -6.53 5.73
C PRO A 171 -6.14 -7.89 5.22
N LEU A 172 -5.31 -8.93 5.34
CA LEU A 172 -5.68 -10.30 4.98
C LEU A 172 -6.93 -10.76 5.74
N ARG A 173 -6.90 -10.75 7.07
CA ARG A 173 -8.04 -11.23 7.89
C ARG A 173 -9.28 -10.35 7.73
N ILE A 174 -9.10 -9.04 7.54
CA ILE A 174 -10.20 -8.12 7.27
C ILE A 174 -10.86 -8.48 5.92
N LEU A 175 -10.08 -8.68 4.86
CA LEU A 175 -10.61 -9.02 3.54
C LEU A 175 -11.24 -10.41 3.52
N GLU A 176 -10.67 -11.40 4.20
CA GLU A 176 -11.29 -12.73 4.34
C GLU A 176 -12.67 -12.64 5.01
N ARG A 177 -12.79 -11.80 6.05
CA ARG A 177 -14.08 -11.53 6.71
C ARG A 177 -15.06 -10.81 5.79
N LEU A 178 -14.62 -9.78 5.07
CA LEU A 178 -15.48 -9.01 4.17
C LEU A 178 -15.92 -9.81 2.94
N THR A 179 -15.10 -10.76 2.48
CA THR A 179 -15.39 -11.61 1.31
C THR A 179 -15.97 -12.98 1.66
N VAL A 180 -16.00 -13.33 2.95
CA VAL A 180 -16.50 -14.60 3.51
C VAL A 180 -15.82 -15.81 2.86
N ARG A 181 -14.50 -15.75 2.68
CA ARG A 181 -13.68 -16.83 2.11
C ARG A 181 -12.19 -16.65 2.41
N PRO A 182 -11.38 -17.73 2.40
CA PRO A 182 -9.93 -17.61 2.49
C PRO A 182 -9.36 -16.96 1.23
N LEU A 183 -8.31 -16.15 1.38
CA LEU A 183 -7.67 -15.44 0.26
C LEU A 183 -6.20 -15.84 0.02
N CYS A 184 -5.68 -16.74 0.84
CA CYS A 184 -4.32 -17.26 0.82
C CYS A 184 -4.28 -18.78 0.93
#